data_AF-A0A512ILX2-F1
#
_entry.id   AF-A0A512ILX2-F1
#
_cell.length_a   1.000
_cell.length_b   1.000
_cell.length_c   1.000
_cell.angle_alpha   90.00
_cell.angle_beta   90.00
_cell.angle_gamma   90.00
#
_symmetry.space_group_name_H-M   'P 1'
#
loop_
_entity.id
_entity.type
_entity.pdbx_description
1 polymer ?
#
loop_
_entity_poly.entity_id
_entity_poly.type
_entity_poly.pdbx_seq_one_letter_code
_entity_poly.pdbx_strand_id
1 'polypeptide(L)'
;MFGPWWKLSMDTAMLAFESQAVIGLRMAKLAAGGAGAQAEMQRMVSEKMFAAGETAMLVASGGSTQSVVSGYRRKVRANQLRLTGTR
;
A
#
# COMPACT_ATOMS: atom_id res chain seq x y z
N MET A 1 3.05 22.86 17.42
CA MET A 1 1.77 22.19 17.06
C MET A 1 1.62 21.88 15.56
N PHE A 2 2.30 22.58 14.64
CA PHE A 2 2.17 22.39 13.18
C PHE A 2 3.05 21.30 12.54
N GLY A 3 4.17 20.92 13.16
CA GLY A 3 5.12 19.93 12.62
C GLY A 3 4.52 18.53 12.32
N PRO A 4 3.69 17.95 13.21
CA PRO A 4 3.07 16.65 12.97
C PRO A 4 2.11 16.63 11.76
N TRP A 5 1.38 17.72 11.56
CA TRP A 5 0.45 17.88 10.43
C TRP A 5 1.19 18.03 9.10
N TRP A 6 2.26 18.83 9.07
CA TRP A 6 3.11 18.96 7.89
C TRP A 6 3.72 17.63 7.46
N LYS A 7 4.27 16.88 8.42
CA LYS A 7 4.83 15.55 8.17
C LYS A 7 3.78 14.58 7.64
N LEU A 8 2.58 14.57 8.24
CA LEU A 8 1.46 13.75 7.76
C LEU A 8 1.08 14.11 6.32
N SER A 9 0.95 15.39 5.99
CA SER A 9 0.62 15.83 4.62
C SER A 9 1.68 15.40 3.59
N MET A 10 2.96 15.49 3.93
CA MET A 10 4.05 15.02 3.06
C MET A 10 4.05 13.50 2.90
N ASP A 11 3.83 12.76 3.98
CA ASP A 11 3.72 11.30 3.96
C ASP A 11 2.52 10.85 3.10
N THR A 12 1.37 11.54 3.21
CA THR A 12 0.18 11.28 2.40
C THR A 12 0.39 11.63 0.93
N ALA A 13 1.07 12.74 0.62
CA ALA A 13 1.38 13.12 -0.76
C ALA A 13 2.31 12.09 -1.44
N MET A 14 3.33 11.63 -0.73
CA MET A 14 4.24 10.60 -1.22
C MET A 14 3.52 9.26 -1.40
N LEU A 15 2.65 8.89 -0.45
CA LEU A 15 1.81 7.70 -0.57
C LEU A 15 0.89 7.77 -1.80
N ALA A 16 0.29 8.94 -2.06
CA ALA A 16 -0.57 9.13 -3.22
C ALA A 16 0.21 8.95 -4.54
N PHE A 17 1.41 9.53 -4.63
CA PHE A 17 2.27 9.39 -5.80
C PHE A 17 2.70 7.93 -6.06
N GLU A 18 3.19 7.25 -5.01
CA GLU A 18 3.57 5.83 -5.07
C GLU A 18 2.37 4.95 -5.48
N SER A 19 1.17 5.28 -4.98
CA SER A 19 -0.05 4.54 -5.30
C SER A 19 -0.41 4.64 -6.79
N GLN A 20 -0.24 5.80 -7.43
CA GLN A 20 -0.53 5.96 -8.86
C GLN A 20 0.38 5.06 -9.73
N ALA A 21 1.67 4.97 -9.40
CA ALA A 21 2.60 4.09 -10.11
C ALA A 21 2.23 2.61 -9.98
N VAL A 22 1.83 2.17 -8.79
CA VAL A 22 1.38 0.78 -8.54
C VAL A 22 0.10 0.48 -9.32
N ILE A 23 -0.85 1.42 -9.38
CA ILE A 23 -2.08 1.26 -10.16
C ILE A 23 -1.75 1.08 -11.64
N GLY A 24 -0.85 1.92 -12.19
CA GLY A 24 -0.40 1.80 -13.58
C GLY A 24 0.23 0.44 -13.90
N LEU A 25 1.14 -0.05 -13.05
CA LEU A 25 1.78 -1.36 -13.21
C LEU A 25 0.76 -2.52 -13.15
N ARG A 26 -0.22 -2.43 -12.27
CA ARG A 26 -1.30 -3.42 -12.17
C ARG A 26 -2.17 -3.42 -13.41
N MET A 27 -2.55 -2.26 -13.90
CA MET A 27 -3.31 -2.13 -15.15
C MET A 27 -2.55 -2.74 -16.33
N ALA A 28 -1.25 -2.46 -16.45
CA ALA A 28 -0.41 -3.07 -17.49
C ALA A 28 -0.33 -4.60 -17.35
N LYS A 29 -0.15 -5.12 -16.12
CA LYS A 29 -0.10 -6.57 -15.86
C LYS A 29 -1.42 -7.27 -16.18
N LEU A 30 -2.54 -6.65 -15.84
CA LEU A 30 -3.88 -7.17 -16.13
C LEU A 30 -4.16 -7.14 -17.64
N ALA A 31 -3.81 -6.05 -18.31
CA ALA A 31 -3.95 -5.91 -19.76
C ALA A 31 -3.10 -6.92 -20.54
N ALA A 32 -1.92 -7.30 -20.02
CA ALA A 32 -1.07 -8.34 -20.61
C ALA A 32 -1.68 -9.76 -20.50
N GLY A 33 -2.65 -9.97 -19.60
CA GLY A 33 -3.38 -11.24 -19.48
C GLY A 33 -2.53 -12.44 -18.99
N GLY A 34 -3.08 -13.65 -19.19
CA GLY A 34 -2.42 -14.91 -18.85
C GLY A 34 -2.34 -15.22 -17.35
N ALA A 35 -1.60 -16.28 -17.01
CA ALA A 35 -1.47 -16.77 -15.63
C ALA A 35 -0.89 -15.72 -14.66
N GLY A 36 -0.02 -14.84 -15.16
CA GLY A 36 0.56 -13.75 -14.38
C GLY A 36 -0.45 -12.68 -13.97
N ALA A 37 -1.43 -12.38 -14.81
CA ALA A 37 -2.54 -11.47 -14.49
C ALA A 37 -3.47 -12.10 -13.43
N GLN A 38 -3.78 -13.38 -13.56
CA GLN A 38 -4.65 -14.09 -12.61
C GLN A 38 -4.04 -14.20 -11.21
N ALA A 39 -2.73 -14.48 -11.13
CA ALA A 39 -2.00 -14.46 -9.87
C ALA A 39 -1.96 -13.06 -9.23
N GLU A 40 -1.90 -12.00 -10.04
CA GLU A 40 -1.96 -10.62 -9.54
C GLU A 40 -3.35 -10.26 -9.01
N MET A 41 -4.41 -10.66 -9.69
CA MET A 41 -5.78 -10.48 -9.20
C MET A 41 -6.01 -11.13 -7.84
N GLN A 42 -5.56 -12.37 -7.66
CA GLN A 42 -5.67 -13.09 -6.38
C GLN A 42 -4.91 -12.35 -5.26
N ARG A 43 -3.67 -11.90 -5.54
CA ARG A 43 -2.90 -11.09 -4.57
C ARG A 43 -3.60 -9.79 -4.21
N MET A 44 -4.18 -9.09 -5.18
CA MET A 44 -4.91 -7.84 -4.94
C MET A 44 -6.11 -8.00 -4.01
N VAL A 45 -6.74 -9.17 -3.96
CA VAL A 45 -7.83 -9.49 -3.04
C VAL A 45 -7.27 -9.76 -1.64
N SER A 46 -6.24 -10.61 -1.53
CA SER A 46 -5.58 -10.91 -0.26
C SER A 46 -5.02 -9.66 0.43
N GLU A 47 -4.42 -8.74 -0.34
CA GLU A 47 -3.91 -7.48 0.18
C GLU A 47 -5.01 -6.60 0.77
N LYS A 48 -6.17 -6.49 0.11
CA LYS A 48 -7.31 -5.71 0.64
C LYS A 48 -7.86 -6.31 1.92
N MET A 49 -7.97 -7.64 1.99
CA MET A 49 -8.44 -8.35 3.18
C MET A 49 -7.47 -8.19 4.36
N PHE A 50 -6.16 -8.29 4.10
CA PHE A 50 -5.16 -8.10 5.13
C PHE A 50 -5.09 -6.64 5.60
N ALA A 51 -5.20 -5.67 4.69
CA ALA A 51 -5.27 -4.24 5.04
C ALA A 51 -6.53 -3.91 5.85
N ALA A 52 -7.68 -4.48 5.51
CA ALA A 52 -8.91 -4.33 6.26
C ALA A 52 -8.78 -4.91 7.68
N GLY A 53 -8.21 -6.12 7.81
CA GLY A 53 -7.97 -6.75 9.11
C GLY A 53 -7.00 -5.95 9.99
N GLU A 54 -5.90 -5.45 9.41
CA GLU A 54 -4.91 -4.67 10.15
C GLU A 54 -5.47 -3.30 10.57
N THR A 55 -6.26 -2.66 9.72
CA THR A 55 -6.96 -1.41 10.05
C THR A 55 -8.01 -1.64 11.13
N ALA A 56 -8.78 -2.73 11.05
CA ALA A 56 -9.75 -3.11 12.07
C ALA A 56 -9.07 -3.38 13.43
N MET A 57 -7.92 -4.06 13.44
CA MET A 57 -7.13 -4.30 14.65
C MET A 57 -6.52 -3.01 15.21
N LEU A 58 -6.01 -2.12 14.36
CA LEU A 58 -5.47 -0.83 14.80
C LEU A 58 -6.55 0.08 15.38
N VAL A 59 -7.73 0.10 14.78
CA VAL A 59 -8.90 0.83 15.32
C VAL A 59 -9.38 0.20 16.62
N ALA A 60 -9.50 -1.12 16.69
CA ALA A 60 -9.96 -1.84 17.88
C ALA A 60 -8.99 -1.75 19.08
N SER A 61 -7.69 -1.60 18.81
CA SER A 61 -6.65 -1.47 19.85
C SER A 61 -6.38 -0.02 20.28
N GLY A 62 -7.09 0.97 19.73
CA GLY A 62 -6.87 2.39 20.03
C GLY A 62 -5.58 2.98 19.43
N GLY A 63 -5.05 2.37 18.36
CA GLY A 63 -3.84 2.82 17.68
C GLY A 63 -4.01 4.20 17.02
N SER A 64 -3.01 5.06 17.14
CA SER A 64 -3.05 6.41 16.55
C SER A 64 -3.03 6.35 15.02
N THR A 65 -3.69 7.30 14.35
CA THR A 65 -3.76 7.39 12.88
C THR A 65 -2.37 7.42 12.22
N GLN A 66 -1.35 7.97 12.91
CA GLN A 66 0.05 7.94 12.49
C GLN A 66 0.62 6.52 12.39
N SER A 67 0.27 5.64 13.31
CA SER A 67 0.78 4.26 13.34
C SER A 67 0.25 3.45 12.15
N VAL A 68 -1.03 3.64 11.80
CA VAL A 68 -1.69 3.06 10.62
C VAL A 68 -0.96 3.47 9.34
N VAL A 69 -0.74 4.78 9.16
CA VAL A 69 -0.04 5.33 7.98
C VAL A 69 1.39 4.79 7.88
N SER A 70 2.10 4.67 9.00
CA SER A 70 3.47 4.14 9.02
C SER A 70 3.55 2.64 8.66
N GLY A 71 2.57 1.84 9.10
CA GLY A 71 2.43 0.43 8.74
C GLY A 71 2.15 0.26 7.25
N TYR A 72 1.25 1.09 6.72
CA TYR A 72 0.91 1.08 5.30
C TYR A 72 2.11 1.43 4.41
N ARG A 73 2.89 2.46 4.75
CA ARG A 73 4.12 2.82 4.00
C ARG A 73 5.15 1.68 3.97
N ARG A 74 5.33 0.95 5.07
CA ARG A 74 6.24 -0.22 5.10
C ARG A 74 5.82 -1.30 4.10
N LYS A 75 4.52 -1.58 4.02
CA LYS A 75 3.98 -2.55 3.07
C LYS A 75 4.17 -2.13 1.62
N VAL A 76 3.89 -0.86 1.30
CA VAL A 76 4.09 -0.31 -0.04
C VAL A 76 5.56 -0.41 -0.47
N ARG A 77 6.49 -0.04 0.41
CA ARG A 77 7.93 -0.11 0.13
C ARG A 77 8.43 -1.54 -0.08
N ALA A 78 7.96 -2.48 0.72
CA ALA A 78 8.26 -3.90 0.52
C ALA A 78 7.72 -4.42 -0.83
N ASN A 79 6.54 -3.96 -1.25
CA ASN A 79 5.97 -4.33 -2.54
C ASN A 79 6.78 -3.74 -3.71
N GLN A 80 7.23 -2.50 -3.57
CA GLN A 80 8.09 -1.83 -4.55
C GLN A 80 9.41 -2.58 -4.77
N LEU A 81 10.13 -2.93 -3.69
CA LEU A 81 11.39 -3.69 -3.77
C LEU A 81 11.20 -5.06 -4.46
N ARG A 82 10.07 -5.71 -4.19
CA ARG A 82 9.74 -7.02 -4.77
C ARG A 82 9.40 -6.94 -6.26
N LEU A 83 8.85 -5.81 -6.70
CA LEU A 83 8.51 -5.55 -8.10
C LEU A 83 9.73 -5.10 -8.91
N THR A 84 10.69 -4.42 -8.29
CA THR A 84 11.93 -3.97 -8.96
C THR A 84 13.07 -5.00 -8.90
N GLY A 85 12.89 -6.12 -8.18
CA GLY A 85 13.89 -7.19 -8.08
C GLY A 85 15.13 -6.83 -7.25
N THR A 86 15.12 -5.68 -6.58
CA THR A 86 16.21 -5.19 -5.75
C THR A 86 15.95 -5.65 -4.33
N ARG A 87 16.57 -6.76 -3.92
CA ARG A 87 16.58 -7.19 -2.52
C ARG A 87 17.64 -6.44 -1.73
#